data_AF-A0A9C8E679-F1
#
_entry.id   AF-A0A9C8E679-F1
#
_cell.length_a   1.000
_cell.length_b   1.000
_cell.length_c   1.000
_cell.angle_alpha   90.00
_cell.angle_beta   90.00
_cell.angle_gamma   90.00
#
_symmetry.space_group_name_H-M   'P 1'
#
loop_
_entity.id
_entity.type
_entity.pdbx_description
1 polymer ?
#
loop_
_entity_poly.entity_id
_entity_poly.type
_entity_poly.pdbx_seq_one_letter_code
_entity_poly.pdbx_strand_id
1 'polypeptide(L)'
;MYEIVKREGKLLIEDWDDFAFFEGKAHFEMPGMPAELVERKWREAYRRFYLRPSRVLKTLTRKRTWLDLPRTIKVAWKTLTGYAK
;
A
#
# COMPACT_ATOMS: atom_id res chain seq x y z
N MET A 1 -3.92 15.07 -14.06
CA MET A 1 -4.21 14.87 -12.62
C MET A 1 -3.79 16.09 -11.81
N TYR A 2 -2.49 16.44 -11.74
CA TYR A 2 -1.99 17.59 -10.98
C TYR A 2 -2.76 18.91 -11.24
N GLU A 3 -2.91 19.30 -12.51
CA GLU A 3 -3.65 20.54 -12.87
C GLU A 3 -5.13 20.52 -12.49
N ILE A 4 -5.75 19.33 -12.42
CA ILE A 4 -7.15 19.18 -12.01
C ILE A 4 -7.25 19.36 -10.50
N VAL A 5 -6.36 18.72 -9.74
CA VAL A 5 -6.28 18.88 -8.28
C VAL A 5 -6.04 20.34 -7.90
N LYS A 6 -5.19 21.05 -8.65
CA LYS A 6 -4.91 22.48 -8.39
C LYS A 6 -6.13 23.38 -8.63
N ARG A 7 -7.03 23.00 -9.53
CA ARG A 7 -8.24 23.76 -9.87
C ARG A 7 -9.43 23.43 -8.98
N GLU A 8 -9.59 22.15 -8.64
CA GLU A 8 -10.84 21.61 -8.09
C GLU A 8 -10.65 20.96 -6.70
N GLY A 9 -9.41 20.80 -6.24
CA GLY A 9 -9.08 20.08 -5.02
C GLY A 9 -8.08 20.81 -4.13
N LYS A 10 -7.49 20.06 -3.21
CA LYS A 10 -6.49 20.53 -2.26
C LYS A 10 -5.32 19.55 -2.23
N LEU A 11 -4.10 20.08 -2.33
CA LEU A 11 -2.89 19.30 -2.05
C LEU A 11 -2.71 19.21 -0.54
N LEU A 12 -2.42 18.01 -0.05
CA LEU A 12 -2.17 17.71 1.37
C LEU A 12 -0.68 17.58 1.70
N ILE A 13 0.19 17.87 0.73
CA ILE A 13 1.64 17.76 0.88
C ILE A 13 2.16 19.07 1.47
N GLU A 14 2.84 18.99 2.62
CA GLU A 14 3.46 20.16 3.26
C GLU A 14 4.98 20.17 3.10
N ASP A 15 5.61 18.98 3.07
CA ASP A 15 7.05 18.83 2.97
C ASP A 15 7.51 17.76 1.95
N TRP A 16 8.82 17.56 1.84
CA TRP A 16 9.40 16.53 0.97
C TRP A 16 9.19 15.11 1.50
N ASP A 17 8.98 14.94 2.80
CA ASP A 17 8.75 13.65 3.44
C ASP A 17 7.35 13.12 3.11
N ASP A 18 6.38 14.02 2.91
CA ASP A 18 5.02 13.70 2.47
C ASP A 18 4.96 13.15 1.04
N PHE A 19 6.02 13.24 0.24
CA PHE A 19 6.12 12.54 -1.04
C PHE A 19 6.49 11.06 -0.90
N ALA A 20 6.79 10.59 0.31
CA ALA A 20 7.11 9.19 0.56
C ALA A 20 5.89 8.29 0.31
N PHE A 21 5.87 7.66 -0.87
CA PHE A 21 4.80 6.76 -1.34
C PHE A 21 4.45 5.60 -0.40
N PHE A 22 5.34 5.26 0.53
CA PHE A 22 5.18 4.11 1.43
C PHE A 22 4.41 4.40 2.71
N GLU A 23 4.16 5.67 3.05
CA GLU A 23 3.38 6.01 4.26
C GLU A 23 1.88 5.73 4.09
N GLY A 24 1.41 5.56 2.85
CA GLY A 24 0.01 5.27 2.55
C GLY A 24 -0.93 6.43 2.91
N LYS A 25 -0.39 7.65 2.94
CA LYS A 25 -1.15 8.91 3.07
C LYS A 25 -1.57 9.41 1.69
N ALA A 26 -2.76 9.99 1.58
CA ALA A 26 -3.17 10.63 0.33
C ALA A 26 -2.47 11.99 0.17
N HIS A 27 -1.95 12.26 -1.02
CA HIS A 27 -1.29 13.53 -1.31
C HIS A 27 -2.26 14.66 -1.69
N PHE A 28 -3.54 14.32 -1.93
CA PHE A 28 -4.54 15.29 -2.33
C PHE A 28 -5.96 14.84 -1.97
N GLU A 29 -6.86 15.81 -1.93
CA GLU A 29 -8.30 15.61 -1.82
C GLU A 29 -9.02 16.33 -2.94
N MET A 30 -10.15 15.77 -3.38
CA MET A 30 -11.03 16.37 -4.37
C MET A 30 -12.50 16.09 -4.04
N PRO A 31 -13.45 16.87 -4.58
CA PRO A 31 -14.87 16.54 -4.53
C PRO A 31 -15.13 15.12 -5.04
N GLY A 32 -15.77 14.28 -4.23
CA GLY A 32 -16.02 12.86 -4.53
C GLY A 32 -14.83 11.92 -4.26
N MET A 33 -13.68 12.45 -3.84
CA MET A 33 -12.46 11.69 -3.54
C MET A 33 -11.76 12.27 -2.30
N PRO A 34 -12.31 12.07 -1.08
CA PRO A 34 -11.65 12.47 0.16
C PRO A 34 -10.39 11.62 0.40
N ALA A 35 -9.40 12.15 1.12
CA ALA A 35 -8.12 11.47 1.37
C ALA A 35 -8.32 10.08 1.96
N GLU A 36 -9.19 9.98 2.97
CA GLU A 36 -9.47 8.72 3.65
C GLU A 36 -9.95 7.62 2.69
N LEU A 37 -10.78 8.00 1.69
CA LEU A 37 -11.25 7.06 0.69
C LEU A 37 -10.12 6.58 -0.21
N VAL A 38 -9.24 7.49 -0.63
CA VAL A 38 -8.07 7.18 -1.46
C VAL A 38 -7.13 6.25 -0.70
N GLU A 39 -6.79 6.56 0.55
CA GLU A 39 -5.93 5.72 1.38
C GLU A 39 -6.52 4.33 1.60
N ARG A 40 -7.81 4.25 1.92
CA ARG A 40 -8.50 2.97 2.12
C ARG A 40 -8.46 2.13 0.85
N LYS A 41 -8.78 2.72 -0.30
CA LYS A 41 -8.74 2.02 -1.60
C LYS A 41 -7.33 1.65 -2.03
N TRP A 42 -6.35 2.47 -1.70
CA TRP A 42 -4.94 2.15 -1.91
C TRP A 42 -4.51 0.94 -1.05
N ARG A 43 -4.84 0.92 0.25
CA ARG A 43 -4.57 -0.23 1.14
C ARG A 43 -5.25 -1.51 0.63
N GLU A 44 -6.50 -1.41 0.16
CA GLU A 44 -7.25 -2.53 -0.42
C GLU A 44 -6.56 -3.07 -1.69
N ALA A 45 -6.18 -2.17 -2.61
CA ALA A 45 -5.47 -2.54 -3.84
C ALA A 45 -4.10 -3.14 -3.56
N TYR A 46 -3.35 -2.58 -2.61
CA TYR A 46 -2.04 -3.07 -2.18
C TYR A 46 -2.15 -4.51 -1.64
N ARG A 47 -3.11 -4.76 -0.74
CA ARG A 47 -3.40 -6.12 -0.25
C ARG A 47 -3.78 -7.06 -1.39
N ARG A 48 -4.66 -6.64 -2.32
CA ARG A 48 -5.08 -7.46 -3.45
C ARG A 48 -3.93 -7.82 -4.38
N PHE A 49 -2.98 -6.91 -4.57
CA PHE A 49 -1.79 -7.12 -5.39
C PHE A 49 -0.83 -8.14 -4.76
N TYR A 50 -0.50 -7.97 -3.48
CA TYR A 50 0.46 -8.83 -2.79
C TYR A 50 -0.13 -10.16 -2.31
N LEU A 51 -1.40 -10.18 -1.88
CA LEU A 51 -2.12 -11.38 -1.41
C LEU A 51 -2.88 -12.10 -2.53
N ARG A 52 -2.49 -11.89 -3.79
CA ARG A 52 -3.14 -12.56 -4.92
C ARG A 52 -3.07 -14.09 -4.75
N PRO A 53 -4.20 -14.83 -4.77
CA PRO A 53 -4.22 -16.26 -4.41
C PRO A 53 -3.19 -17.11 -5.16
N SER A 54 -3.02 -16.86 -6.46
CA SER A 54 -2.01 -17.56 -7.28
C SER A 54 -0.57 -17.30 -6.84
N ARG A 55 -0.25 -16.09 -6.36
CA ARG A 55 1.09 -15.72 -5.83
C ARG A 55 1.32 -16.37 -4.46
N VAL A 56 0.30 -16.41 -3.63
CA VAL A 56 0.36 -17.06 -2.31
C VAL A 56 0.59 -18.56 -2.48
N LEU A 57 -0.22 -19.23 -3.31
CA LEU A 57 -0.07 -20.66 -3.62
C LEU A 57 1.32 -20.97 -4.18
N LYS A 58 1.82 -20.18 -5.14
CA LYS A 58 3.17 -20.34 -5.70
C LYS A 58 4.28 -20.19 -4.65
N THR A 59 4.05 -19.37 -3.62
CA THR A 59 4.98 -19.22 -2.50
C THR A 59 4.93 -20.45 -1.60
N LEU A 60 3.74 -20.93 -1.25
CA LEU A 60 3.55 -22.11 -0.39
C LEU A 60 4.07 -23.41 -1.04
N THR A 61 4.01 -23.54 -2.36
CA THR A 61 4.47 -24.75 -3.07
C THR A 61 5.99 -24.82 -3.26
N ARG A 62 6.74 -23.76 -2.96
CA ARG A 62 8.21 -23.73 -3.11
C ARG A 62 8.89 -24.37 -1.90
N LYS A 63 9.73 -25.38 -2.11
CA LYS A 63 10.57 -26.01 -1.06
C LYS A 63 11.38 -24.98 -0.24
N ARG A 64 11.92 -23.95 -0.90
CA ARG A 64 12.71 -22.89 -0.24
C ARG A 64 11.91 -22.11 0.81
N THR A 65 10.60 -21.95 0.63
CA THR A 65 9.73 -21.29 1.61
C THR A 65 9.74 -22.02 2.95
N TRP A 66 9.83 -23.35 2.91
CA TRP A 66 9.86 -24.20 4.10
C TRP A 66 11.25 -24.31 4.72
N LEU A 67 12.30 -24.21 3.91
CA LEU A 67 13.69 -24.15 4.39
C LEU A 67 13.99 -22.80 5.07
N ASP A 68 13.45 -21.71 4.54
CA ASP A 68 13.62 -20.33 5.04
C ASP A 68 12.36 -19.85 5.83
N LEU A 69 11.66 -20.77 6.51
CA LEU A 69 10.34 -20.51 7.12
C LEU A 69 10.30 -19.29 8.06
N PRO A 70 11.24 -19.09 9.00
CA PRO A 70 11.19 -17.96 9.93
C PRO A 70 11.26 -16.61 9.21
N ARG A 71 12.11 -16.53 8.16
CA ARG A 71 12.25 -15.33 7.34
C ARG A 71 11.00 -15.07 6.52
N THR A 72 10.42 -16.12 5.93
CA THR A 72 9.22 -16.00 5.12
C THR A 72 8.02 -15.54 5.95
N ILE A 73 7.85 -16.09 7.16
CA ILE A 73 6.80 -15.66 8.10
C ILE A 73 6.99 -14.19 8.48
N LYS A 74 8.22 -13.75 8.79
CA LYS A 74 8.50 -12.35 9.14
C LYS A 74 8.12 -11.38 8.01
N VAL A 75 8.41 -11.73 6.76
CA VAL A 75 8.04 -10.91 5.60
C VAL A 75 6.53 -10.92 5.38
N ALA A 76 5.89 -12.10 5.43
CA ALA A 76 4.45 -12.23 5.27
C ALA A 76 3.69 -11.45 6.35
N TRP A 77 4.15 -11.50 7.60
CA TRP A 77 3.59 -10.75 8.71
C TRP A 77 3.66 -9.24 8.45
N LYS A 78 4.83 -8.72 8.05
CA LYS A 78 4.99 -7.31 7.66
C LYS A 78 4.10 -6.90 6.49
N THR A 79 3.86 -7.78 5.53
CA THR A 79 2.95 -7.49 4.41
C THR A 79 1.48 -7.43 4.88
N LEU A 80 1.10 -8.21 5.89
CA LEU A 80 -0.27 -8.24 6.43
C LEU A 80 -0.55 -7.09 7.40
N THR A 81 0.38 -6.79 8.31
CA THR A 81 0.24 -5.71 9.30
C THR A 81 0.60 -4.34 8.74
N GLY A 82 1.15 -4.29 7.53
CA GLY A 82 1.86 -3.11 7.03
C GLY A 82 3.21 -2.95 7.74
N TYR A 83 4.05 -2.04 7.24
CA TYR A 83 5.22 -1.56 7.96
C TYR A 83 4.72 -0.76 9.17
N ALA A 84 4.30 -1.45 10.23
CA ALA A 84 4.13 -0.85 11.54
C ALA A 84 5.50 -0.24 11.91
N LYS A 85 5.52 1.07 12.04
CA LYS A 85 6.67 1.86 12.49
C LYS A 85 6.95 1.53 13.95
#